data_AF-A0A820FW54-F1
#
_entry.id   AF-A0A820FW54-F1
#
_cell.length_a   1.000
_cell.length_b   1.000
_cell.length_c   1.000
_cell.angle_alpha   90.00
_cell.angle_beta   90.00
_cell.angle_gamma   90.00
#
_symmetry.space_group_name_H-M   'P 1'
#
loop_
_entity.id
_entity.type
_entity.pdbx_description
1 polymer ?
#
loop_
_entity_poly.entity_id
_entity_poly.type
_entity_poly.pdbx_seq_one_letter_code
_entity_poly.pdbx_strand_id
1 'polypeptide(L)'
;MYEIKSTAGDAHLSGEHFDNRIITCFVQEFKRKHNKDLSVDKRALRRLRTACESAKRTLSSSLQASIEIESLSDGIDFYSKITRTCFEEFCSDLFRATLESVEKALREAKMNRLEIHEIVLIGGLTHMPQVQILL
;
A
#
# COMPACT_ATOMS: atom_id res chain seq x y z
N MET A 1 28.24 8.62 -19.76
CA MET A 1 28.40 7.30 -19.13
C MET A 1 28.02 7.48 -17.67
N TYR A 2 27.08 6.69 -17.14
CA TYR A 2 26.62 6.81 -15.76
C TYR A 2 27.30 5.74 -14.91
N GLU A 3 27.72 6.09 -13.69
CA GLU A 3 28.31 5.16 -12.73
C GLU A 3 27.31 4.94 -11.58
N ILE A 4 27.01 3.67 -11.29
CA ILE A 4 26.10 3.30 -10.20
C ILE A 4 26.93 3.11 -8.92
N LYS A 5 26.68 3.93 -7.89
CA LYS A 5 27.41 3.87 -6.61
C LYS A 5 26.91 2.78 -5.67
N SER A 6 25.60 2.57 -5.61
CA SER A 6 24.97 1.49 -4.82
C SER A 6 23.57 1.21 -5.36
N THR A 7 23.07 0.01 -5.10
CA THR A 7 21.69 -0.40 -5.33
C THR A 7 21.20 -1.18 -4.12
N ALA A 8 20.17 -0.70 -3.45
CA ALA A 8 19.46 -1.46 -2.43
C ALA A 8 17.97 -1.54 -2.80
N GLY A 9 17.35 -2.64 -2.45
CA GLY A 9 15.91 -2.84 -2.64
C GLY A 9 15.42 -3.96 -1.74
N ASP A 10 14.14 -3.94 -1.46
CA ASP A 10 13.44 -4.98 -0.71
C ASP A 10 12.32 -5.54 -1.59
N ALA A 11 12.39 -6.84 -1.86
CA ALA A 11 11.39 -7.54 -2.66
C ALA A 11 10.00 -7.53 -2.01
N HIS A 12 9.92 -7.32 -0.70
CA HIS A 12 8.68 -7.23 0.05
C HIS A 12 8.04 -5.83 0.01
N LEU A 13 8.68 -4.84 -0.63
CA LEU A 13 8.13 -3.49 -0.84
C LEU A 13 7.41 -3.35 -2.19
N SER A 14 6.62 -4.35 -2.55
CA SER A 14 5.80 -4.33 -3.76
C SER A 14 4.42 -3.70 -3.50
N GLY A 15 3.80 -3.15 -4.56
CA GLY A 15 2.47 -2.55 -4.44
C GLY A 15 1.38 -3.53 -4.02
N GLU A 16 1.62 -4.82 -4.27
CA GLU A 16 0.75 -5.89 -3.84
C GLU A 16 0.71 -6.03 -2.32
N HIS A 17 1.80 -5.72 -1.60
CA HIS A 17 1.80 -5.75 -0.14
C HIS A 17 0.91 -4.67 0.46
N PHE A 18 0.90 -3.47 -0.13
CA PHE A 18 -0.03 -2.40 0.27
C PHE A 18 -1.49 -2.80 0.00
N ASP A 19 -1.76 -3.41 -1.15
CA ASP A 19 -3.10 -3.94 -1.46
C ASP A 19 -3.53 -5.01 -0.45
N ASN A 20 -2.62 -5.94 -0.13
CA ASN A 20 -2.86 -7.01 0.83
C ASN A 20 -3.17 -6.49 2.24
N ARG A 21 -2.60 -5.34 2.66
CA ARG A 21 -2.94 -4.69 3.95
C ARG A 21 -4.40 -4.25 3.98
N ILE A 22 -4.85 -3.53 2.95
CA ILE A 22 -6.24 -3.07 2.82
C ILE A 22 -7.19 -4.28 2.77
N ILE A 23 -6.87 -5.29 1.95
CA ILE A 23 -7.70 -6.49 1.81
C ILE A 23 -7.85 -7.22 3.14
N THR A 24 -6.75 -7.42 3.87
CA THR A 24 -6.78 -8.12 5.16
C THR A 24 -7.65 -7.38 6.17
N CYS A 25 -7.58 -6.03 6.20
CA CYS A 25 -8.44 -5.20 7.03
C CYS A 25 -9.92 -5.44 6.71
N PHE A 26 -10.32 -5.38 5.42
CA PHE A 26 -11.71 -5.57 5.04
C PHE A 26 -12.21 -7.00 5.19
N VAL A 27 -11.35 -8.00 5.00
CA VAL A 27 -11.68 -9.40 5.30
C VAL A 27 -11.99 -9.58 6.79
N GLN A 28 -11.16 -9.01 7.66
CA GLN A 28 -11.42 -9.03 9.11
C GLN A 28 -12.68 -8.25 9.48
N GLU A 29 -12.91 -7.08 8.85
CA GLU A 29 -14.11 -6.29 9.07
C GLU A 29 -15.38 -7.04 8.67
N PHE A 30 -15.38 -7.67 7.49
CA PHE A 30 -16.49 -8.49 7.01
C PHE A 30 -16.75 -9.68 7.92
N LYS A 31 -15.69 -10.38 8.35
CA LYS A 31 -15.78 -11.49 9.29
C LYS A 31 -16.38 -11.05 10.63
N ARG A 32 -16.00 -9.87 11.14
CA ARG A 32 -16.57 -9.31 12.37
C ARG A 32 -18.05 -8.93 12.22
N LYS A 33 -18.44 -8.35 11.07
CA LYS A 33 -19.83 -7.86 10.84
C LYS A 33 -20.81 -8.98 10.50
N HIS A 34 -20.39 -9.96 9.71
CA HIS A 34 -21.27 -10.99 9.13
C HIS A 34 -20.96 -12.41 9.60
N ASN A 35 -19.96 -12.59 10.48
CA ASN A 35 -19.47 -13.88 10.97
C ASN A 35 -19.12 -14.87 9.84
N LYS A 36 -18.69 -14.34 8.68
CA LYS A 36 -18.31 -15.10 7.50
C LYS A 36 -16.88 -14.81 7.10
N ASP A 37 -16.16 -15.87 6.78
CA ASP A 37 -14.78 -15.75 6.34
C ASP A 37 -14.74 -15.58 4.81
N LEU A 38 -14.29 -14.43 4.31
CA LEU A 38 -14.12 -14.23 2.87
C LEU A 38 -12.93 -15.01 2.32
N SER A 39 -11.99 -15.47 3.16
CA SER A 39 -10.78 -16.15 2.68
C SER A 39 -11.06 -17.47 1.95
N VAL A 40 -12.19 -18.11 2.23
CA VAL A 40 -12.62 -19.34 1.57
C VAL A 40 -13.30 -19.08 0.22
N ASP A 41 -13.83 -17.88 -0.01
CA ASP A 41 -14.49 -17.49 -1.25
C ASP A 41 -13.53 -16.72 -2.18
N LYS A 42 -12.91 -17.47 -3.09
CA LYS A 42 -11.98 -16.91 -4.09
C LYS A 42 -12.64 -15.87 -5.00
N ARG A 43 -13.94 -15.99 -5.27
CA ARG A 43 -14.66 -15.05 -6.14
C ARG A 43 -14.89 -13.73 -5.40
N ALA A 44 -15.34 -13.80 -4.15
CA ALA A 44 -15.50 -12.63 -3.29
C ALA A 44 -14.16 -11.90 -3.09
N LEU A 45 -13.09 -12.63 -2.77
CA LEU A 45 -11.75 -12.06 -2.60
C LEU A 45 -11.25 -11.32 -3.86
N ARG A 46 -11.50 -11.87 -5.05
CA ARG A 46 -11.07 -11.21 -6.29
C ARG A 46 -11.81 -9.89 -6.51
N ARG A 47 -13.12 -9.85 -6.22
CA ARG A 47 -13.91 -8.61 -6.31
C ARG A 47 -13.46 -7.59 -5.27
N LEU A 48 -13.19 -8.04 -4.04
CA LEU A 48 -12.64 -7.20 -2.98
C LEU A 48 -11.28 -6.62 -3.37
N ARG A 49 -10.38 -7.42 -3.95
CA ARG A 49 -9.08 -6.97 -4.48
C ARG A 49 -9.22 -5.80 -5.44
N THR A 50 -10.07 -5.94 -6.46
CA THR A 50 -10.31 -4.87 -7.44
C THR A 50 -10.85 -3.59 -6.80
N ALA A 51 -11.77 -3.72 -5.85
CA ALA A 51 -12.31 -2.57 -5.14
C ALA A 51 -11.25 -1.91 -4.23
N CYS A 52 -10.40 -2.70 -3.57
CA CYS A 52 -9.29 -2.20 -2.74
C CYS A 52 -8.25 -1.45 -3.58
N GLU A 53 -7.90 -1.97 -4.75
CA GLU A 53 -6.97 -1.30 -5.67
C GLU A 53 -7.54 0.06 -6.13
N SER A 54 -8.83 0.10 -6.48
CA SER A 54 -9.53 1.33 -6.83
C SER A 54 -9.54 2.32 -5.65
N ALA A 55 -9.86 1.84 -4.44
CA ALA A 55 -9.84 2.66 -3.23
C ALA A 55 -8.45 3.21 -2.92
N LYS A 56 -7.38 2.40 -3.06
CA LYS A 56 -5.99 2.84 -2.90
C LYS A 56 -5.64 3.97 -3.88
N ARG A 57 -6.02 3.82 -5.16
CA ARG A 57 -5.82 4.87 -6.16
C ARG A 57 -6.56 6.15 -5.77
N THR A 58 -7.80 6.04 -5.31
CA THR A 58 -8.56 7.20 -4.79
C THR A 58 -7.91 7.82 -3.57
N LEU A 59 -7.40 7.03 -2.62
CA LEU A 59 -6.71 7.53 -1.42
C LEU A 59 -5.40 8.26 -1.73
N SER A 60 -4.78 7.95 -2.87
CA SER A 60 -3.58 8.67 -3.34
C SER A 60 -3.92 10.12 -3.71
N SER A 61 -5.13 10.39 -4.22
CA SER A 61 -5.59 11.75 -4.55
C SER A 61 -6.50 12.39 -3.50
N SER A 62 -7.23 11.59 -2.73
CA SER A 62 -8.30 12.01 -1.83
C SER A 62 -8.07 11.54 -0.40
N LEU A 63 -8.67 12.23 0.58
CA LEU A 63 -8.49 11.90 2.01
C LEU A 63 -9.32 10.69 2.47
N GLN A 64 -10.30 10.27 1.66
CA GLN A 64 -11.20 9.17 1.98
C GLN A 64 -11.61 8.44 0.70
N ALA A 65 -11.95 7.16 0.84
CA ALA A 65 -12.54 6.34 -0.19
C ALA A 65 -13.67 5.48 0.40
N SER A 66 -14.73 5.26 -0.36
CA SER A 66 -15.77 4.28 -0.05
C SER A 66 -15.58 3.03 -0.91
N ILE A 67 -15.90 1.88 -0.32
CA ILE A 67 -15.93 0.59 -1.00
C ILE A 67 -17.35 0.07 -0.90
N GLU A 68 -17.91 -0.20 -2.07
CA GLU A 68 -19.29 -0.66 -2.23
C GLU A 68 -19.25 -1.84 -3.20
N ILE A 69 -19.63 -3.03 -2.71
CA ILE A 69 -19.64 -4.25 -3.51
C ILE A 69 -20.96 -4.99 -3.27
N GLU A 70 -21.81 -5.02 -4.28
CA GLU A 70 -23.08 -5.76 -4.26
C GLU A 70 -22.85 -7.28 -4.28
N SER A 71 -23.59 -8.03 -3.49
CA SER A 71 -23.51 -9.49 -3.38
C SER A 71 -22.06 -9.99 -3.27
N LEU A 72 -21.28 -9.42 -2.34
CA LEU A 72 -19.88 -9.78 -2.15
C LEU A 72 -19.73 -11.27 -1.84
N SER A 73 -20.52 -11.79 -0.89
CA SER A 73 -20.53 -13.22 -0.53
C SER A 73 -21.93 -13.65 -0.11
N ASP A 74 -22.44 -14.74 -0.67
CA ASP A 74 -23.78 -15.30 -0.39
C ASP A 74 -24.91 -14.27 -0.40
N GLY A 75 -24.88 -13.33 -1.34
CA GLY A 75 -25.89 -12.27 -1.46
C GLY A 75 -25.75 -11.11 -0.47
N ILE A 76 -24.70 -11.10 0.36
CA ILE A 76 -24.43 -10.02 1.31
C ILE A 76 -23.68 -8.88 0.61
N ASP A 77 -24.26 -7.69 0.65
CA ASP A 77 -23.61 -6.47 0.18
C ASP A 77 -22.55 -6.00 1.19
N PHE A 78 -21.44 -5.47 0.67
CA PHE A 78 -20.39 -4.90 1.49
C PHE A 78 -20.27 -3.40 1.27
N TYR A 79 -20.40 -2.67 2.37
CA TYR A 79 -20.18 -1.23 2.43
C TYR A 79 -19.16 -0.91 3.51
N SER A 80 -18.06 -0.26 3.14
CA SER A 80 -17.10 0.28 4.10
C SER A 80 -16.48 1.58 3.59
N LYS A 81 -15.92 2.36 4.52
CA LYS A 81 -15.18 3.59 4.23
C LYS A 81 -13.82 3.50 4.87
N ILE A 82 -12.81 3.99 4.15
CA ILE A 82 -11.44 4.07 4.65
C ILE A 82 -10.92 5.50 4.44
N THR A 83 -10.22 6.00 5.46
CA THR A 83 -9.53 7.29 5.39
C THR A 83 -8.06 7.06 5.03
N ARG A 84 -7.43 8.08 4.46
CA ARG A 84 -6.00 8.05 4.14
C ARG A 84 -5.17 7.78 5.39
N THR A 85 -5.47 8.43 6.50
CA THR A 85 -4.78 8.24 7.79
C THR A 85 -4.82 6.78 8.23
N CYS A 86 -6.00 6.14 8.16
CA CYS A 86 -6.15 4.74 8.55
C CYS A 86 -5.33 3.81 7.63
N PHE A 87 -5.31 4.09 6.32
CA PHE A 87 -4.48 3.35 5.38
C PHE A 87 -2.97 3.55 5.63
N GLU A 88 -2.55 4.78 5.94
CA GLU A 88 -1.15 5.09 6.25
C GLU A 88 -0.69 4.38 7.53
N GLU A 89 -1.55 4.32 8.55
CA GLU A 89 -1.29 3.56 9.78
C GLU A 89 -1.09 2.06 9.50
N PHE A 90 -1.95 1.46 8.65
CA PHE A 90 -1.84 0.05 8.29
C PHE A 90 -0.60 -0.31 7.49
N CYS A 91 0.03 0.67 6.84
CA CYS A 91 1.22 0.48 6.01
C CYS A 91 2.46 1.13 6.61
N SER A 92 2.39 1.59 7.87
CA SER A 92 3.48 2.29 8.57
C SER A 92 4.78 1.46 8.62
N ASP A 93 4.66 0.14 8.73
CA ASP A 93 5.77 -0.79 8.69
C ASP A 93 6.45 -0.83 7.30
N LEU A 94 5.67 -0.84 6.22
CA LEU A 94 6.17 -0.84 4.85
C LEU A 94 6.88 0.49 4.51
N PHE A 95 6.34 1.61 4.98
CA PHE A 95 6.99 2.91 4.82
C PHE A 95 8.34 2.96 5.54
N ARG A 96 8.42 2.42 6.77
CA ARG A 96 9.69 2.35 7.51
C ARG A 96 10.72 1.47 6.80
N ALA A 97 10.31 0.30 6.30
CA ALA A 97 11.19 -0.58 5.53
C ALA A 97 11.71 0.08 4.24
N THR A 98 10.94 1.00 3.65
CA THR A 98 11.39 1.81 2.49
C THR A 98 12.55 2.73 2.88
N LEU A 99 12.46 3.41 4.02
CA LEU A 99 13.55 4.24 4.54
C LEU A 99 14.80 3.43 4.88
N GLU A 100 14.64 2.27 5.49
CA GLU A 100 15.77 1.38 5.82
C GLU A 100 16.54 0.97 4.55
N SER A 101 15.83 0.71 3.44
CA SER A 101 16.44 0.41 2.14
C SER A 101 17.24 1.60 1.59
N VAL A 102 16.71 2.82 1.70
CA VAL A 102 17.42 4.04 1.26
C VAL A 102 18.66 4.29 2.11
N GLU A 103 18.57 4.15 3.42
CA GLU A 103 19.71 4.31 4.33
C GLU A 103 20.81 3.27 4.05
N LYS A 104 20.42 2.04 3.74
CA LYS A 104 21.36 0.99 3.32
C LYS A 104 22.08 1.37 2.02
N ALA A 105 21.36 1.85 1.01
CA ALA A 105 21.96 2.29 -0.24
C ALA A 105 22.99 3.42 -0.03
N LEU A 106 22.65 4.41 0.79
CA LEU A 106 23.56 5.52 1.12
C LEU A 106 24.81 5.05 1.86
N ARG A 107 24.65 4.11 2.81
CA ARG A 107 25.76 3.53 3.55
C ARG A 107 26.72 2.77 2.64
N GLU A 108 26.19 1.96 1.72
CA GLU A 108 27.00 1.21 0.75
C GLU A 108 27.68 2.13 -0.27
N ALA A 109 27.02 3.21 -0.68
CA ALA A 109 27.61 4.26 -1.52
C ALA A 109 28.66 5.11 -0.77
N LYS A 110 28.73 4.99 0.57
CA LYS A 110 29.56 5.82 1.46
C LYS A 110 29.30 7.32 1.28
N MET A 111 28.03 7.68 1.02
CA MET A 111 27.61 9.06 0.81
C MET A 111 26.72 9.52 1.96
N ASN A 112 26.82 10.81 2.28
CA ASN A 112 25.92 11.49 3.21
C ASN A 112 24.67 11.98 2.47
N ARG A 113 23.56 12.12 3.20
CA ARG A 113 22.29 12.66 2.67
C ARG A 113 22.44 14.04 2.03
N LEU A 114 23.36 14.86 2.54
CA LEU A 114 23.63 16.21 2.03
C LEU A 114 24.35 16.23 0.66
N GLU A 115 24.94 15.11 0.24
CA GLU A 115 25.65 15.01 -1.04
C GLU A 115 24.69 14.61 -2.20
N ILE A 116 23.42 14.33 -1.88
CA ILE A 116 22.38 14.03 -2.85
C ILE A 116 21.82 15.34 -3.39
N HIS A 117 21.93 15.54 -4.70
CA HIS A 117 21.47 16.75 -5.36
C HIS A 117 20.00 16.66 -5.80
N GLU A 118 19.58 15.48 -6.23
CA GLU A 118 18.25 15.25 -6.79
C GLU A 118 17.75 13.85 -6.42
N ILE A 119 16.46 13.75 -6.11
CA ILE A 119 15.76 12.50 -5.85
C ILE A 119 14.73 12.32 -6.96
N VAL A 120 14.90 11.26 -7.76
CA VAL A 120 13.96 10.93 -8.83
C VAL A 120 13.08 9.78 -8.36
N LEU A 121 11.78 10.04 -8.24
CA LEU A 121 10.79 9.05 -7.84
C LEU A 121 10.24 8.31 -9.06
N ILE A 122 10.42 7.00 -9.12
CA ILE A 122 9.99 6.15 -10.26
C ILE A 122 9.08 5.03 -9.76
N GLY A 123 7.94 4.83 -10.42
CA GLY A 123 7.02 3.72 -10.18
C GLY A 123 5.66 4.13 -9.64
N GLY A 124 4.65 3.26 -9.75
CA GLY A 124 3.26 3.61 -9.43
C GLY A 124 2.99 3.95 -7.97
N LEU A 125 3.77 3.39 -7.03
CA LEU A 125 3.62 3.65 -5.60
C LEU A 125 4.10 5.04 -5.18
N THR A 126 4.97 5.68 -5.96
CA THR A 126 5.49 7.01 -5.63
C THR A 126 4.46 8.12 -5.81
N HIS A 127 3.30 7.81 -6.40
CA HIS A 127 2.14 8.71 -6.45
C HIS A 127 1.43 8.82 -5.10
N MET A 128 1.74 7.97 -4.12
CA MET A 128 1.17 8.09 -2.78
C MET A 128 1.80 9.28 -2.04
N PRO A 129 0.99 10.22 -1.53
CA PRO A 129 1.51 11.43 -0.88
C PRO A 129 2.48 11.14 0.28
N GLN A 130 2.19 10.10 1.07
CA GLN A 130 3.05 9.72 2.19
C GLN A 130 4.46 9.30 1.76
N VAL A 131 4.61 8.67 0.59
CA VAL A 131 5.94 8.29 0.06
C VAL A 131 6.71 9.53 -0.37
N GLN A 132 6.05 10.53 -0.94
CA GLN A 132 6.67 11.78 -1.38
C GLN A 132 7.10 12.67 -0.22
N ILE A 133 6.40 12.60 0.92
CA ILE A 133 6.76 13.35 2.13
C ILE A 133 7.92 12.68 2.88
N LEU A 134 8.02 11.35 2.78
CA LEU A 134 8.98 10.54 3.51
C LEU A 134 10.39 10.57 2.91
N LEU A 135 10.49 10.71 1.57
CA LEU A 135 11.73 10.68 0.79
C LEU A 135 12.17 12.09 0.40
#